data_AF-A0A7J4N7D7-F1
#
_entry.id   AF-A0A7J4N7D7-F1
#
_cell.length_a   1.000
_cell.length_b   1.000
_cell.length_c   1.000
_cell.angle_alpha   90.00
_cell.angle_beta   90.00
_cell.angle_gamma   90.00
#
_symmetry.space_group_name_H-M   'P 1'
#
loop_
_entity.id
_entity.type
_entity.pdbx_description
1 polymer ?
#
loop_
_entity_poly.entity_id
_entity_poly.type
_entity_poly.pdbx_seq_one_letter_code
_entity_poly.pdbx_strand_id
1 'polypeptide(L)'
;MKLYRVGKVKKVFEVDDSTFEFHFTNNISVFDKIIPTEIPHKGEVLCRTSAYWFRLLEQHGIRSDFIKLTGKDRMLVKRVNVIP
;
A
#
# COMPACT_ATOMS: atom_id res chain seq x y z
N MET A 1 15.84 -3.43 -2.80
CA MET A 1 14.56 -2.72 -3.07
C MET A 1 14.86 -1.34 -3.60
N LYS A 2 14.22 -0.93 -4.70
CA LYS A 2 14.44 0.37 -5.34
C LYS A 2 13.17 1.21 -5.22
N LEU A 3 13.27 2.48 -4.84
CA LEU A 3 12.10 3.37 -4.81
C LEU A 3 11.58 3.55 -6.24
N TYR A 4 10.31 3.16 -6.46
CA TYR A 4 9.66 3.21 -7.77
C TYR A 4 8.77 4.45 -7.91
N ARG A 5 7.93 4.73 -6.89
CA ARG A 5 7.03 5.89 -6.90
C ARG A 5 6.76 6.38 -5.49
N VAL A 6 6.68 7.70 -5.34
CA VAL A 6 6.20 8.36 -4.11
C VAL A 6 4.83 8.96 -4.39
N GLY A 7 3.80 8.43 -3.75
CA GLY A 7 2.49 9.06 -3.67
C GLY A 7 2.35 9.90 -2.41
N LYS A 8 1.20 10.58 -2.26
CA LYS A 8 0.92 11.43 -1.09
C LYS A 8 0.89 10.63 0.23
N VAL A 9 0.33 9.42 0.18
CA VAL A 9 0.06 8.57 1.36
C VAL A 9 0.67 7.15 1.30
N LYS A 10 1.32 6.80 0.18
CA LYS A 10 1.96 5.51 -0.04
C LYS A 10 3.24 5.67 -0.84
N LYS A 11 4.28 4.93 -0.48
CA LYS A 11 5.49 4.76 -1.29
C LYS A 11 5.48 3.35 -1.90
N VAL A 12 5.94 3.24 -3.14
CA VAL A 12 6.04 1.98 -3.88
C VAL A 12 7.50 1.67 -4.09
N PHE A 13 7.92 0.48 -3.69
CA PHE A 13 9.27 -0.04 -3.88
C PHE A 13 9.23 -1.24 -4.81
N GLU A 14 10.13 -1.25 -5.77
CA GLU A 14 10.43 -2.40 -6.62
C GLU A 14 11.22 -3.44 -5.83
N VAL A 15 10.68 -4.66 -5.82
CA VAL A 15 11.27 -5.84 -5.16
C VAL A 15 11.92 -6.73 -6.20
N ASP A 16 11.16 -7.11 -7.23
CA ASP A 16 11.59 -7.85 -8.42
C ASP A 16 10.71 -7.47 -9.64
N ASP A 17 10.92 -8.14 -10.77
CA ASP A 17 10.23 -7.86 -12.04
C ASP A 17 8.70 -8.05 -11.96
N SER A 18 8.22 -8.83 -11.00
CA SER A 18 6.81 -9.23 -10.85
C SER A 18 6.14 -8.70 -9.59
N THR A 19 6.88 -8.12 -8.64
CA THR A 19 6.33 -7.67 -7.36
C THR A 19 6.77 -6.27 -6.94
N PHE A 20 5.86 -5.61 -6.22
CA PHE A 20 6.10 -4.36 -5.52
C PHE A 20 5.91 -4.54 -4.02
N GLU A 21 6.58 -3.72 -3.23
CA GLU A 21 6.22 -3.48 -1.84
C GLU A 21 5.59 -2.10 -1.70
N PHE A 22 4.39 -2.07 -1.11
CA PHE A 22 3.73 -0.85 -0.71
C PHE A 22 4.07 -0.53 0.74
N HIS A 23 4.56 0.69 0.98
CA HIS A 23 4.75 1.26 2.30
C HIS A 23 3.70 2.34 2.54
N PHE A 24 2.84 2.12 3.53
CA PHE A 24 1.76 3.02 3.91
C PHE A 24 2.30 4.06 4.89
N THR A 25 2.23 5.34 4.52
CA THR A 25 2.81 6.40 5.36
C THR A 25 1.78 6.95 6.35
N ASN A 26 2.29 7.63 7.38
CA ASN A 26 1.47 8.38 8.33
C ASN A 26 0.99 9.73 7.78
N ASN A 27 1.42 10.10 6.57
CA ASN A 27 1.04 11.35 5.90
C ASN A 27 -0.45 11.42 5.61
N ILE A 28 -0.98 12.63 5.63
CA ILE A 28 -2.36 12.91 5.25
C ILE A 28 -2.32 13.91 4.11
N SER A 29 -3.28 13.78 3.20
CA SER A 29 -3.53 14.81 2.21
C SER A 29 -5.01 15.16 2.20
N VAL A 30 -5.30 16.46 2.16
CA VAL A 30 -6.66 17.00 2.05
C VAL A 30 -6.63 18.07 0.96
N PHE A 31 -7.62 18.08 0.06
CA PHE A 31 -7.66 18.99 -1.11
C PHE A 31 -6.34 19.00 -1.89
N ASP A 32 -5.82 17.81 -2.18
CA ASP A 32 -4.56 17.58 -2.88
C ASP A 32 -3.28 18.11 -2.25
N LYS A 33 -3.34 18.71 -1.05
CA LYS A 33 -2.19 19.20 -0.30
C LYS A 33 -1.80 18.22 0.79
N ILE A 34 -0.51 17.90 0.88
CA ILE A 34 0.04 17.15 2.02
C ILE A 34 -0.01 18.08 3.24
N ILE A 35 -0.57 17.58 4.34
CA ILE A 35 -0.57 18.28 5.61
C ILE A 35 0.79 18.02 6.28
N PRO A 36 1.53 19.04 6.75
CA PRO A 36 2.85 18.89 7.37
C PRO A 36 2.75 18.35 8.80
N THR A 37 1.88 17.38 9.02
CA THR A 37 1.65 16.70 10.29
C THR A 37 1.27 15.26 9.98
N GLU A 38 1.88 14.33 10.71
CA GLU A 38 1.58 12.91 10.62
C GLU A 38 0.53 12.52 11.67
N ILE A 39 -0.30 11.51 11.37
CA ILE A 39 -1.04 10.79 12.40
C ILE A 39 -0.26 9.52 12.75
N PRO A 40 0.22 9.37 14.01
CA PRO A 40 0.91 8.17 14.45
C PRO A 40 0.12 6.89 14.13
N HIS A 41 0.82 5.86 13.65
CA HIS A 41 0.27 4.55 13.31
C HIS A 41 -0.82 4.51 12.22
N LYS A 42 -1.14 5.64 11.56
CA LYS A 42 -2.13 5.65 10.46
C LYS A 42 -1.75 4.67 9.35
N GLY A 43 -0.46 4.64 8.97
CA GLY A 43 0.03 3.73 7.93
C GLY A 43 -0.19 2.26 8.29
N GLU A 44 0.09 1.89 9.54
CA GLU A 44 -0.12 0.54 10.07
C GLU A 44 -1.60 0.13 10.04
N VAL A 45 -2.48 0.98 10.56
CA VAL A 45 -3.93 0.71 10.59
C VAL A 45 -4.45 0.52 9.17
N LEU A 46 -4.14 1.43 8.24
CA LEU A 46 -4.62 1.35 6.86
C LEU A 46 -4.05 0.13 6.12
N CYS A 47 -2.78 -0.21 6.34
CA CYS A 47 -2.16 -1.39 5.75
C CYS A 47 -2.88 -2.67 6.20
N ARG A 48 -3.08 -2.83 7.51
CA ARG A 48 -3.73 -4.01 8.10
C ARG A 48 -5.21 -4.12 7.74
N THR A 49 -5.93 -3.00 7.73
CA THR A 49 -7.33 -2.96 7.27
C THR A 49 -7.43 -3.35 5.80
N SER A 50 -6.55 -2.83 4.94
CA SER A 50 -6.53 -3.20 3.51
C SER A 50 -6.25 -4.69 3.34
N ALA A 51 -5.27 -5.25 4.06
CA ALA A 51 -4.94 -6.67 4.01
C ALA A 51 -6.08 -7.58 4.51
N TYR A 52 -6.89 -7.13 5.48
CA TYR A 52 -8.11 -7.85 5.86
C TYR A 52 -9.11 -7.91 4.71
N TRP A 53 -9.42 -6.76 4.10
CA TRP A 53 -10.39 -6.68 3.01
C TRP A 53 -9.93 -7.46 1.77
N PHE A 54 -8.66 -7.36 1.37
CA PHE A 54 -8.15 -8.14 0.23
C PHE A 54 -8.30 -9.65 0.44
N ARG A 55 -7.97 -10.15 1.63
CA ARG A 55 -8.17 -11.58 1.95
C ARG A 55 -9.64 -11.98 1.91
N LEU A 56 -10.53 -11.15 2.45
CA LEU A 56 -11.97 -11.41 2.41
C LEU A 56 -12.48 -11.45 0.96
N LEU A 57 -12.05 -10.52 0.11
CA LEU A 57 -12.40 -10.48 -1.30
C LEU A 57 -11.89 -11.71 -2.05
N GLU A 58 -10.66 -12.14 -1.78
CA GLU A 58 -10.08 -13.36 -2.37
C GLU A 58 -10.85 -14.63 -1.98
N GLN A 59 -11.33 -14.72 -0.74
CA GLN A 59 -12.22 -15.80 -0.31
C GLN A 59 -13.54 -15.85 -1.10
N HIS A 60 -13.96 -14.71 -1.66
CA HIS A 60 -15.15 -14.59 -2.51
C HIS A 60 -14.80 -14.60 -4.00
N GLY A 61 -13.61 -15.06 -4.38
CA GLY A 61 -13.19 -15.22 -5.78
C GLY A 61 -12.80 -13.92 -6.50
N ILE A 62 -12.68 -12.80 -5.77
CA ILE A 62 -12.28 -11.52 -6.35
C ILE A 62 -10.76 -11.43 -6.35
N ARG A 63 -10.19 -11.29 -7.55
CA ARG A 63 -8.73 -11.19 -7.72
C ARG A 63 -8.22 -9.83 -7.26
N SER A 64 -7.13 -9.84 -6.51
CA SER A 64 -6.42 -8.65 -6.08
C SER A 64 -4.92 -8.71 -6.40
N ASP A 65 -4.25 -7.56 -6.28
CA ASP A 65 -2.80 -7.45 -6.33
C ASP A 65 -2.13 -7.88 -5.02
N PHE A 66 -2.85 -7.93 -3.90
CA PHE A 66 -2.30 -8.31 -2.61
C PHE A 66 -1.67 -9.72 -2.63
N ILE A 67 -0.53 -9.85 -1.95
CA ILE A 67 0.13 -11.15 -1.73
C ILE A 67 0.21 -11.42 -0.22
N LYS A 68 0.87 -10.54 0.53
CA LYS A 68 1.03 -10.68 1.99
C LYS A 68 1.47 -9.39 2.66
N LEU A 69 1.29 -9.32 3.97
CA LEU A 69 1.96 -8.32 4.81
C LEU A 69 3.46 -8.67 4.95
N THR A 70 4.32 -7.66 4.89
CA THR A 70 5.78 -7.77 5.10
C THR A 70 6.26 -6.97 6.30
N GLY A 71 5.39 -6.16 6.89
CA GLY A 71 5.64 -5.37 8.10
C GLY A 71 4.34 -4.81 8.67
N LYS A 72 4.44 -3.95 9.69
CA LYS A 72 3.28 -3.31 10.32
C LYS A 72 2.52 -2.40 9.33
N ASP A 73 3.26 -1.66 8.51
CA ASP A 73 2.77 -0.68 7.54
C ASP A 73 3.19 -1.03 6.11
N ARG A 74 3.54 -2.30 5.85
CA ARG A 74 4.06 -2.78 4.56
C ARG A 74 3.35 -4.04 4.06
N MET A 75 3.14 -4.09 2.75
CA MET A 75 2.63 -5.29 2.07
C MET A 75 3.31 -5.51 0.72
N LEU A 76 3.53 -6.79 0.41
CA LEU A 76 3.95 -7.25 -0.90
C LEU A 76 2.71 -7.41 -1.79
N VAL A 77 2.80 -6.90 -3.01
CA VAL A 77 1.75 -6.96 -4.02
C VAL A 77 2.33 -7.36 -5.38
N LYS A 78 1.49 -7.89 -6.25
CA LYS A 78 1.78 -8.15 -7.67
C LYS A 78 2.01 -6.82 -8.38
N ARG A 79 3.00 -6.77 -9.27
CA ARG A 79 3.17 -5.66 -10.20
C ARG A 79 1.99 -5.64 -11.16
N VAL A 80 1.32 -4.49 -11.24
CA VAL A 80 0.22 -4.25 -12.18
C VAL A 80 0.40 -2.89 -12.87
N ASN A 81 -0.11 -2.78 -14.09
CA ASN A 81 -0.23 -1.51 -14.78
C ASN A 81 -1.56 -0.88 -14.37
N VAL A 82 -1.50 0.19 -13.57
CA VAL A 82 -2.69 0.91 -13.10
C VAL A 82 -3.32 1.65 -14.28
N ILE A 83 -4.60 1.40 -14.53
CA ILE A 83 -5.39 2.15 -15.51
C ILE A 83 -5.66 3.55 -14.92
N PRO A 84 -5.33 4.65 -15.63
CA PRO A 84 -5.53 6.02 -15.14
C PRO A 84 -6.99 6.38 -14.84
#